data_AF-A0A948YFD9-F1
#
_entry.id   AF-A0A948YFD9-F1
#
_cell.length_a   1.000
_cell.length_b   1.000
_cell.length_c   1.000
_cell.angle_alpha   90.00
_cell.angle_beta   90.00
_cell.angle_gamma   90.00
#
_symmetry.space_group_name_H-M   'P 1'
#
loop_
_entity.id
_entity.type
_entity.pdbx_description
1 polymer ?
#
loop_
_entity_poly.entity_id
_entity_poly.type
_entity_poly.pdbx_seq_one_letter_code
_entity_poly.pdbx_strand_id
1 'polypeptide(L)'
;MNELQTLEKEIYVLLRFYGVNAFAKEILAPWVAYESLKMNHLYQDLGFKSRTEMGKFMNKNYPKLAAKKPKEKLWKKFLYDEIGKVAPACITCDDQFNCFKCMVSELSA
;
A
#
# COMPACT_ATOMS: atom_id res chain seq x y z
N MET A 1 -13.54 10.63 15.88
CA MET A 1 -13.16 9.71 14.78
C MET A 1 -11.78 9.19 15.12
N ASN A 2 -11.59 7.87 15.14
CA ASN A 2 -10.30 7.25 15.51
C ASN A 2 -9.26 7.53 14.40
N GLU A 3 -7.98 7.64 14.74
CA GLU A 3 -6.88 7.84 13.79
C GLU A 3 -6.88 6.76 12.70
N LEU A 4 -7.07 5.49 13.09
CA LEU A 4 -7.14 4.37 12.15
C LEU A 4 -8.29 4.51 11.13
N GLN A 5 -9.45 5.00 11.57
CA GLN A 5 -10.59 5.25 10.68
C GLN A 5 -10.29 6.38 9.68
N THR A 6 -9.48 7.35 10.09
CA THR A 6 -9.06 8.46 9.22
C THR A 6 -8.11 7.95 8.14
N LEU A 7 -7.11 7.15 8.53
CA LEU A 7 -6.16 6.53 7.61
C LEU A 7 -6.86 5.61 6.59
N GLU A 8 -7.75 4.74 7.06
CA GLU A 8 -8.56 3.88 6.18
C GLU A 8 -9.32 4.69 5.14
N LYS A 9 -9.98 5.78 5.58
CA LYS A 9 -10.76 6.64 4.69
C LYS A 9 -9.87 7.33 3.65
N GLU A 10 -8.71 7.84 4.04
CA GLU A 10 -7.77 8.49 3.12
C GLU A 10 -7.24 7.50 2.06
N ILE A 11 -6.85 6.29 2.47
CA ILE A 11 -6.43 5.23 1.53
C ILE A 11 -7.58 4.80 0.61
N TYR A 12 -8.79 4.65 1.15
CA TYR A 12 -9.97 4.36 0.34
C TYR A 12 -10.20 5.43 -0.73
N VAL A 13 -10.15 6.72 -0.36
CA VAL A 13 -10.32 7.83 -1.31
C VAL A 13 -9.25 7.80 -2.40
N LEU A 14 -7.99 7.56 -2.03
CA LEU A 14 -6.88 7.41 -2.98
C LEU A 14 -7.16 6.28 -3.97
N LEU A 15 -7.47 5.08 -3.48
CA LEU A 15 -7.69 3.90 -4.32
C LEU A 15 -8.93 4.06 -5.21
N ARG A 16 -10.01 4.64 -4.67
CA ARG A 16 -11.23 4.95 -5.43
C ARG A 16 -10.96 5.93 -6.57
N PHE A 17 -10.13 6.93 -6.35
CA PHE A 17 -9.75 7.88 -7.40
C PHE A 17 -9.01 7.19 -8.56
N TYR A 18 -8.12 6.24 -8.26
CA TYR A 18 -7.30 5.54 -9.27
C TYR A 18 -7.90 4.24 -9.83
N GLY A 19 -9.02 3.75 -9.29
CA GLY A 19 -9.65 2.51 -9.74
C GLY A 19 -10.08 2.57 -11.22
N VAL A 20 -9.80 1.50 -11.98
CA VAL A 20 -10.09 1.45 -13.43
C VAL A 20 -11.57 1.30 -13.78
N ASN A 21 -12.36 0.73 -12.88
CA ASN A 21 -13.78 0.43 -13.08
C ASN A 21 -14.53 0.45 -11.74
N ALA A 22 -15.86 0.32 -11.78
CA ALA A 22 -16.69 0.34 -10.58
C ALA A 22 -16.29 -0.74 -9.56
N PHE A 23 -15.89 -1.94 -10.01
CA PHE A 23 -15.44 -3.01 -9.11
C PHE A 23 -14.17 -2.61 -8.35
N ALA A 24 -13.17 -2.05 -9.04
CA ALA A 24 -11.96 -1.55 -8.39
C ALA A 24 -12.25 -0.42 -7.41
N LYS A 25 -13.17 0.49 -7.77
CA LYS A 25 -13.50 1.68 -6.98
C LYS A 25 -14.35 1.41 -5.75
N GLU A 26 -15.32 0.51 -5.86
CA GLU A 26 -16.36 0.33 -4.83
C GLU A 26 -16.21 -0.96 -4.05
N ILE A 27 -15.51 -1.97 -4.59
CA ILE A 27 -15.29 -3.26 -3.92
C ILE A 27 -13.84 -3.41 -3.47
N LEU A 28 -12.88 -3.24 -4.39
CA LEU A 28 -11.48 -3.46 -4.05
C LEU A 28 -10.89 -2.32 -3.22
N ALA A 29 -11.24 -1.06 -3.49
CA ALA A 29 -10.71 0.08 -2.74
C ALA A 29 -10.98 -0.01 -1.23
N PRO A 30 -12.23 -0.23 -0.74
CA PRO A 30 -12.47 -0.33 0.70
C PRO A 30 -11.81 -1.57 1.30
N TRP A 31 -11.79 -2.70 0.58
CA TRP A 31 -11.11 -3.91 1.04
C TRP A 31 -9.60 -3.69 1.22
N VAL A 32 -8.92 -3.14 0.22
CA VAL A 32 -7.48 -2.85 0.28
C VAL A 32 -7.16 -1.80 1.35
N ALA A 33 -8.02 -0.79 1.53
CA ALA A 33 -7.86 0.21 2.57
C ALA A 33 -7.92 -0.42 3.98
N TYR A 34 -8.91 -1.28 4.23
CA TYR A 34 -9.04 -2.01 5.49
C TYR A 34 -7.83 -2.91 5.78
N GLU A 35 -7.43 -3.73 4.80
CA GLU A 35 -6.26 -4.62 4.94
C GLU A 35 -4.95 -3.84 5.14
N SER A 36 -4.86 -2.62 4.63
CA SER A 36 -3.67 -1.77 4.80
C SER A 36 -3.41 -1.34 6.24
N LEU A 37 -4.42 -1.41 7.12
CA LEU A 37 -4.27 -1.08 8.54
C LEU A 37 -3.66 -2.22 9.37
N LYS A 38 -3.69 -3.46 8.87
CA LYS A 38 -3.25 -4.65 9.61
C LYS A 38 -1.73 -4.67 9.83
N MET A 39 -1.22 -5.62 10.60
CA MET A 39 0.18 -5.62 11.02
C MET A 39 1.16 -6.07 9.94
N ASN A 40 0.77 -6.97 9.04
CA ASN A 40 1.72 -7.61 8.14
C ASN A 40 2.00 -6.74 6.89
N HIS A 41 2.78 -7.31 5.98
CA HIS A 41 2.87 -6.76 4.64
C HIS A 41 1.52 -6.87 3.94
N LEU A 42 1.12 -5.81 3.23
CA LEU A 42 -0.18 -5.74 2.57
C LEU A 42 -0.46 -6.91 1.62
N TYR A 43 0.57 -7.52 1.00
CA TYR A 43 0.34 -8.70 0.17
C TYR A 43 -0.12 -9.92 0.99
N GLN A 44 0.39 -10.09 2.22
CA GLN A 44 0.02 -11.19 3.12
C GLN A 44 -1.39 -10.99 3.65
N ASP A 45 -1.70 -9.76 4.08
CA ASP A 45 -3.03 -9.40 4.60
C ASP A 45 -4.11 -9.54 3.51
N LEU A 46 -3.77 -9.23 2.25
CA LEU A 46 -4.65 -9.48 1.08
C LEU A 46 -4.69 -10.95 0.63
N GLY A 47 -3.90 -11.84 1.23
CA GLY A 47 -3.88 -13.28 0.91
C GLY A 47 -3.07 -13.66 -0.35
N PHE A 48 -2.19 -12.78 -0.85
CA PHE A 48 -1.30 -13.11 -1.96
C PHE A 48 -0.08 -13.90 -1.48
N LYS A 49 0.44 -14.79 -2.36
CA LYS A 49 1.62 -15.61 -2.05
C LYS A 49 2.93 -14.81 -2.15
N SER A 50 2.93 -13.69 -2.87
CA SER A 50 4.15 -12.90 -3.09
C SER A 50 3.89 -11.42 -3.39
N ARG A 51 4.94 -10.60 -3.25
CA ARG A 51 4.95 -9.19 -3.69
C ARG A 51 4.66 -9.06 -5.19
N THR A 52 5.06 -10.03 -6.00
CA THR A 52 4.83 -10.05 -7.46
C THR A 52 3.36 -10.23 -7.80
N GLU A 53 2.65 -11.14 -7.12
CA GLU A 53 1.21 -11.34 -7.30
C GLU A 53 0.42 -10.08 -6.95
N MET A 54 0.76 -9.46 -5.81
CA MET A 54 0.17 -8.18 -5.43
C MET A 54 0.47 -7.09 -6.47
N GLY A 55 1.71 -7.04 -6.99
CA GLY A 55 2.08 -6.13 -8.07
C GLY A 55 1.20 -6.29 -9.31
N LYS A 56 0.95 -7.53 -9.74
CA LYS A 56 0.03 -7.82 -10.87
C LYS A 56 -1.40 -7.36 -10.56
N PHE A 57 -1.88 -7.65 -9.35
CA PHE A 57 -3.20 -7.19 -8.89
C PHE A 57 -3.33 -5.66 -8.95
N MET A 58 -2.35 -4.93 -8.43
CA MET A 58 -2.38 -3.47 -8.44
C MET A 58 -2.23 -2.88 -9.84
N ASN A 59 -1.39 -3.46 -10.70
CA ASN A 59 -1.28 -3.03 -12.11
C ASN A 59 -2.60 -3.24 -12.88
N LYS A 60 -3.32 -4.32 -12.61
CA LYS A 60 -4.59 -4.61 -13.27
C LYS A 60 -5.70 -3.65 -12.83
N ASN A 61 -5.79 -3.34 -11.53
CA ASN A 61 -6.93 -2.60 -10.97
C ASN A 61 -6.67 -1.10 -10.77
N TYR A 62 -5.40 -0.71 -10.66
CA TYR A 62 -4.95 0.67 -10.40
C TYR A 62 -3.70 1.03 -11.24
N PRO A 63 -3.72 0.88 -12.59
CA PRO A 63 -2.56 1.02 -13.46
C PRO A 63 -1.93 2.41 -13.39
N LYS A 64 -2.74 3.47 -13.28
CA LYS A 64 -2.24 4.85 -13.14
C LYS A 64 -1.48 5.06 -11.83
N LEU A 65 -1.94 4.43 -10.74
CA LEU A 65 -1.27 4.48 -9.44
C LEU A 65 -0.02 3.60 -9.45
N ALA A 66 -0.08 2.44 -10.10
CA ALA A 66 1.05 1.53 -10.27
C ALA A 66 2.19 2.14 -11.09
N ALA A 67 1.87 2.92 -12.13
CA ALA A 67 2.86 3.64 -12.92
C ALA A 67 3.67 4.66 -12.11
N LYS A 68 3.10 5.21 -11.04
CA LYS A 68 3.76 6.18 -10.15
C LYS A 68 4.66 5.53 -9.10
N LYS A 69 4.46 4.24 -8.82
CA LYS A 69 5.15 3.55 -7.74
C LYS A 69 6.58 3.18 -8.14
N PRO A 70 7.62 3.58 -7.37
CA PRO A 70 8.98 3.07 -7.57
C PRO A 70 9.04 1.54 -7.42
N LYS A 71 9.86 0.87 -8.25
CA LYS A 71 9.90 -0.61 -8.32
C LYS A 71 10.22 -1.26 -6.97
N GLU A 72 11.21 -0.73 -6.25
CA GLU A 72 11.71 -1.31 -5.01
C GLU A 72 10.76 -1.12 -3.81
N LYS A 73 9.96 -0.04 -3.86
CA LYS A 73 9.10 0.39 -2.76
C LYS A 73 8.03 -0.67 -2.45
N LEU A 74 7.70 -0.84 -1.17
CA LEU A 74 6.56 -1.66 -0.75
C LEU A 74 5.25 -0.94 -1.08
N TRP A 75 4.21 -1.71 -1.45
CA TRP A 75 2.90 -1.13 -1.77
C TRP A 75 2.27 -0.38 -0.60
N LYS A 76 2.32 -0.97 0.59
CA LYS A 76 1.82 -0.33 1.81
C LYS A 76 2.50 1.01 2.04
N LYS A 77 3.83 1.02 2.12
CA LYS A 77 4.62 2.25 2.25
C LYS A 77 4.27 3.29 1.17
N PHE A 78 4.23 2.88 -0.09
CA PHE A 78 3.86 3.78 -1.19
C PHE A 78 2.47 4.40 -1.02
N LEU A 79 1.45 3.61 -0.67
CA LEU A 79 0.08 4.12 -0.50
C LEU A 79 -0.02 5.15 0.64
N TYR A 80 0.68 4.91 1.75
CA TYR A 80 0.71 5.84 2.87
C TYR A 80 1.51 7.11 2.56
N ASP A 81 2.60 6.99 1.80
CA ASP A 81 3.36 8.16 1.34
C ASP A 81 2.53 9.05 0.38
N GLU A 82 1.69 8.47 -0.48
CA GLU A 82 0.78 9.23 -1.36
C GLU A 82 -0.27 10.07 -0.60
N ILE A 83 -0.61 9.68 0.64
CA ILE A 83 -1.49 10.46 1.52
C ILE A 83 -0.71 11.28 2.57
N GLY A 84 0.62 11.26 2.52
CA GLY A 84 1.48 11.99 3.46
C GLY A 84 1.40 11.46 4.90
N LYS A 85 1.16 10.16 5.09
CA LYS A 85 1.02 9.51 6.39
C LYS A 85 2.01 8.35 6.54
N VAL A 86 2.13 7.84 7.76
CA VAL A 86 2.89 6.62 8.06
C VAL A 86 1.90 5.50 8.36
N ALA A 87 2.17 4.30 7.83
CA ALA A 87 1.33 3.15 8.12
C ALA A 87 1.36 2.82 9.61
N PRO A 88 0.22 2.54 10.26
CA PRO A 88 0.13 2.39 11.72
C PRO A 88 0.97 1.22 12.24
N ALA A 89 1.10 0.15 11.44
CA ALA A 89 1.92 -1.01 11.76
C ALA A 89 3.43 -0.82 11.56
N CYS A 90 3.90 0.27 10.94
CA CYS A 90 5.32 0.49 10.70
C CYS A 90 6.08 0.98 11.94
N ILE A 91 5.39 1.50 12.96
CA ILE A 91 6.01 2.06 14.17
C ILE A 91 6.60 0.94 15.06
N THR A 92 6.02 -0.25 15.02
CA THR A 92 6.40 -1.39 15.89
C THR A 92 6.88 -2.62 15.12
N CYS A 93 7.14 -2.49 13.81
CA CYS A 93 7.57 -3.62 12.98
C CYS A 93 9.08 -3.88 13.15
N ASP A 94 9.46 -5.08 13.60
CA ASP A 94 10.87 -5.53 13.67
C ASP A 94 11.55 -5.57 12.29
N ASP A 95 10.76 -5.53 11.20
CA ASP A 95 11.23 -5.52 9.81
C ASP A 95 11.50 -4.10 9.27
N GLN A 96 11.65 -3.12 10.18
CA GLN A 96 12.08 -1.75 9.84
C GLN A 96 13.35 -1.76 8.98
N PHE A 97 14.32 -2.64 9.27
CA PHE A 97 15.56 -2.77 8.49
C PHE A 97 15.31 -3.08 6.99
N ASN A 98 14.30 -3.89 6.66
CA ASN A 98 13.95 -4.16 5.26
C ASN A 98 13.04 -3.08 4.65
N CYS A 99 12.22 -2.40 5.45
CA CYS A 99 11.39 -1.26 5.02
C CYS A 99 12.21 0.01 4.71
N PHE A 100 13.36 0.18 5.37
CA PHE A 100 14.31 1.27 5.16
C PHE A 100 15.44 0.93 4.19
N LYS A 101 15.64 -0.34 3.84
CA LYS A 101 16.64 -0.75 2.84
C LYS A 101 16.46 -0.08 1.48
N CYS A 102 15.22 0.29 1.11
CA CYS A 102 14.94 1.11 -0.08
C CYS A 102 15.47 2.55 -0.02
N MET A 103 15.99 3.04 1.11
CA MET A 103 16.69 4.33 1.18
C MET A 103 18.22 4.17 1.26
N VAL A 104 18.73 2.97 1.54
CA VAL A 104 20.18 2.76 1.76
C VAL A 104 20.89 2.32 0.48
N SER A 105 20.17 1.84 -0.54
CA SER A 105 20.79 1.44 -1.81
C SER A 105 21.23 2.63 -2.69
N GLU A 106 20.96 3.88 -2.30
CA GLU A 106 21.44 5.10 -2.99
C GLU A 106 22.67 5.73 -2.33
N LEU A 107 23.27 5.10 -1.30
CA LEU A 107 24.46 5.63 -0.61
C LEU A 107 25.66 4.69 -0.58
N SER A 108 25.61 3.58 -1.30
CA SER A 108 26.77 2.68 -1.43
C SER A 108 26.74 1.87 -2.74
N ALA A 109 26.90 2.56 -3.87
CA ALA A 109 27.51 2.03 -5.09
C ALA A 109 28.04 3.19 -5.93
#